data_AF-A0A2G9Y172-F1
#
_entry.id   AF-A0A2G9Y172-F1
#
_cell.length_a   1.000
_cell.length_b   1.000
_cell.length_c   1.000
_cell.angle_alpha   90.00
_cell.angle_beta   90.00
_cell.angle_gamma   90.00
#
_symmetry.space_group_name_H-M   'P 1'
#
loop_
_entity.id
_entity.type
_entity.pdbx_description
1 polymer ?
#
loop_
_entity_poly.entity_id
_entity_poly.type
_entity_poly.pdbx_seq_one_letter_code
_entity_poly.pdbx_strand_id
1 'polypeptide(L)'
;VASKYSEDKVPFDYNFSISYGLMNILDFTLNMFTFTDYTLGVQYNFLKSTPTIPALSFGIRNITYKKYIDEGGGGDSINSGFMDYAYPERAQDWFSAYIVATKDFKKFGKYTLGIGRGEFVGYSRGIYLSTAVFMDDQRLLDGATNYMFGLFGGAEIPIIKGLNFLGEVTGRDINMGLEYKIRDFDI
;
A
#
# COMPACT_ATOMS: atom_id res chain seq x y z
N VAL A 1 14.39 -6.17 -21.12
CA VAL A 1 14.91 -7.53 -20.82
C VAL A 1 14.85 -7.66 -19.31
N ALA A 2 13.89 -8.44 -18.79
CA ALA A 2 13.81 -8.70 -17.36
C ALA A 2 15.17 -9.25 -16.90
N SER A 3 15.76 -8.60 -15.89
CA SER A 3 17.02 -9.02 -15.31
C SER A 3 16.92 -10.50 -14.92
N LYS A 4 17.94 -11.27 -15.31
CA LYS A 4 18.16 -12.61 -14.77
C LYS A 4 18.11 -12.49 -13.25
N TYR A 5 17.21 -13.25 -12.62
CA TYR A 5 17.07 -13.42 -11.18
C TYR A 5 18.45 -13.50 -10.51
N SER A 6 18.91 -12.39 -9.94
CA SER A 6 19.85 -12.46 -8.83
C SER A 6 18.98 -12.63 -7.60
N GLU A 7 19.17 -13.74 -6.88
CA GLU A 7 18.49 -14.00 -5.62
C GLU A 7 18.60 -12.75 -4.72
N ASP A 8 17.46 -12.29 -4.21
CA ASP A 8 17.47 -11.35 -3.10
C ASP A 8 18.34 -11.98 -2.00
N LYS A 9 19.39 -11.27 -1.59
CA LYS A 9 20.42 -11.81 -0.68
C LYS A 9 19.93 -12.03 0.75
N VAL A 10 18.62 -12.00 0.97
CA VAL A 10 18.01 -12.10 2.29
C VAL A 10 17.10 -13.33 2.28
N PRO A 11 17.47 -14.42 2.98
CA PRO A 11 16.65 -15.64 3.00
C PRO A 11 15.34 -15.47 3.77
N PHE A 12 15.17 -14.35 4.48
CA PHE A 12 13.98 -13.99 5.24
C PHE A 12 13.93 -12.47 5.48
N ASP A 13 12.77 -11.88 5.28
CA ASP A 13 12.41 -10.49 5.53
C ASP A 13 11.41 -10.39 6.70
N TYR A 14 11.69 -9.50 7.67
CA TYR A 14 10.86 -9.28 8.85
C TYR A 14 10.36 -7.85 8.86
N ASN A 15 9.05 -7.67 8.73
CA ASN A 15 8.41 -6.36 8.84
C ASN A 15 7.69 -6.26 10.18
N PHE A 16 7.89 -5.14 10.86
CA PHE A 16 7.20 -4.84 12.11
C PHE A 16 6.42 -3.53 11.97
N SER A 17 5.19 -3.52 12.45
CA SER A 17 4.32 -2.34 12.39
C SER A 17 3.60 -2.13 13.71
N ILE A 18 3.62 -0.89 14.21
CA ILE A 18 2.78 -0.44 15.32
C ILE A 18 1.87 0.65 14.80
N SER A 19 0.58 0.53 15.06
CA SER A 19 -0.40 1.56 14.74
C SER A 19 -1.12 2.05 16.00
N TYR A 20 -1.40 3.35 16.07
CA TYR A 20 -2.14 3.99 17.16
C TYR A 20 -3.16 4.98 16.60
N GLY A 21 -4.44 4.74 16.94
CA GLY A 21 -5.56 5.60 16.56
C GLY A 21 -5.91 6.60 17.67
N LEU A 22 -5.92 7.88 17.34
CA LEU A 22 -6.31 8.99 18.20
C LEU A 22 -7.74 9.46 17.86
N MET A 23 -8.66 9.26 18.81
CA MET A 23 -10.03 9.78 18.79
C MET A 23 -10.88 9.36 17.57
N ASN A 24 -10.50 8.28 16.87
CA ASN A 24 -11.10 7.87 15.58
C ASN A 24 -11.02 8.97 14.50
N ILE A 25 -10.02 9.85 14.59
CA ILE A 25 -9.81 10.98 13.69
C ILE A 25 -8.44 10.88 13.03
N LEU A 26 -7.40 10.55 13.80
CA LEU A 26 -6.03 10.41 13.31
C LEU A 26 -5.51 9.01 13.59
N ASP A 27 -4.82 8.41 12.64
CA ASP A 27 -4.07 7.18 12.85
C ASP A 27 -2.59 7.44 12.55
N PHE A 28 -1.73 6.96 13.44
CA PHE A 28 -0.28 6.99 13.28
C PHE A 28 0.21 5.57 13.15
N THR A 29 1.08 5.31 12.18
CA THR A 29 1.68 3.98 11.97
C THR A 29 3.19 4.12 11.88
N LEU A 30 3.92 3.40 12.71
CA LEU A 30 5.37 3.25 12.61
C LEU A 30 5.67 1.87 12.02
N ASN A 31 6.34 1.83 10.87
CA ASN A 31 6.83 0.58 10.28
C ASN A 31 8.35 0.51 10.38
N MET A 32 8.84 -0.72 10.52
CA MET A 32 10.24 -1.10 10.45
C MET A 32 10.35 -2.24 9.43
N PHE A 33 10.96 -1.97 8.27
CA PHE A 33 11.19 -2.96 7.21
C PHE A 33 12.54 -3.68 7.40
N THR A 34 13.54 -2.95 7.90
CA THR A 34 14.82 -3.50 8.39
C THR A 34 15.18 -2.82 9.70
N PHE A 35 16.20 -3.30 10.41
CA PHE A 35 16.69 -2.64 11.63
C PHE A 35 17.12 -1.17 11.43
N THR A 36 17.28 -0.72 10.19
CA THR A 36 17.69 0.65 9.84
C THR A 36 16.70 1.39 8.94
N ASP A 37 15.58 0.77 8.60
CA ASP A 37 14.59 1.28 7.66
C ASP A 37 13.25 1.48 8.35
N TYR A 38 13.00 2.72 8.77
CA TYR A 38 11.79 3.10 9.48
C TYR A 38 10.96 4.06 8.63
N THR A 39 9.65 3.89 8.69
CA THR A 39 8.70 4.81 8.10
C THR A 39 7.61 5.21 9.07
N LEU A 40 7.22 6.48 9.02
CA LEU A 40 6.02 6.96 9.68
C LEU A 40 4.88 7.10 8.66
N GLY A 41 3.69 6.71 9.07
CA GLY A 41 2.43 6.95 8.38
C GLY A 41 1.52 7.81 9.25
N VAL A 42 0.79 8.72 8.61
CA VAL A 42 -0.26 9.51 9.24
C VAL A 42 -1.50 9.47 8.35
N GLN A 43 -2.64 9.14 8.94
CA GLN A 43 -3.92 9.14 8.26
C GLN A 43 -4.92 10.00 9.04
N TYR A 44 -5.70 10.80 8.31
CA TYR A 44 -6.80 11.60 8.85
C TYR A 44 -8.13 11.11 8.28
N ASN A 45 -8.99 10.64 9.17
CA ASN A 45 -10.33 10.15 8.90
C ASN A 45 -11.33 11.30 9.00
N PHE A 46 -11.57 11.98 7.88
CA PHE A 46 -12.39 13.19 7.86
C PHE A 46 -13.88 12.92 7.66
N LEU A 47 -14.26 11.74 7.15
CA LEU A 47 -15.65 11.34 7.00
C LEU A 47 -15.87 9.93 7.52
N LYS A 48 -16.80 9.77 8.46
CA LYS A 48 -17.21 8.46 8.96
C LYS A 48 -18.26 7.85 8.04
N SER A 49 -18.19 6.54 7.86
CA SER A 49 -19.16 5.81 7.04
C SER A 49 -20.56 5.90 7.66
N THR A 50 -21.56 6.14 6.81
CA THR A 50 -22.99 6.01 7.13
C THR A 50 -23.60 4.89 6.28
N PRO A 51 -24.90 4.55 6.40
CA PRO A 51 -25.54 3.59 5.50
C PRO A 51 -25.45 3.98 4.02
N THR A 52 -25.40 5.27 3.69
CA THR A 52 -25.38 5.76 2.29
C THR A 52 -24.02 6.29 1.85
N ILE A 53 -23.21 6.80 2.77
CA ILE A 53 -21.93 7.48 2.47
C ILE A 53 -20.75 6.59 2.89
N PRO A 54 -19.71 6.41 2.07
CA PRO A 54 -18.49 5.71 2.49
C PRO A 54 -17.71 6.55 3.51
N ALA A 55 -16.89 5.90 4.34
CA ALA A 55 -15.85 6.60 5.07
C ALA A 55 -14.82 7.15 4.08
N LEU A 56 -14.32 8.36 4.32
CA LEU A 56 -13.25 8.97 3.54
C LEU A 56 -12.10 9.36 4.46
N SER A 57 -10.89 9.05 4.01
CA SER A 57 -9.66 9.37 4.71
C SER A 57 -8.60 9.82 3.73
N PHE A 58 -7.72 10.71 4.18
CA PHE A 58 -6.48 11.02 3.47
C PHE A 58 -5.32 10.57 4.34
N GLY A 59 -4.20 10.20 3.73
CA GLY A 59 -3.01 9.87 4.49
C GLY A 59 -1.73 10.10 3.72
N ILE A 60 -0.64 10.04 4.45
CA ILE A 60 0.71 10.01 3.93
C ILE A 60 1.39 8.81 4.58
N ARG A 61 1.85 7.88 3.76
CA ARG A 61 2.71 6.76 4.15
C ARG A 61 4.15 7.05 3.78
N ASN A 62 5.06 6.25 4.32
CA ASN A 62 6.48 6.32 4.01
C ASN A 62 7.08 7.73 4.25
N ILE A 63 6.67 8.39 5.34
CA ILE A 63 7.38 9.57 5.84
C ILE A 63 8.72 9.07 6.38
N THR A 64 9.77 9.27 5.58
CA THR A 64 11.12 8.80 5.85
C THR A 64 12.14 9.70 5.15
N TYR A 65 13.42 9.46 5.43
CA TYR A 65 14.54 10.17 4.81
C TYR A 65 15.08 9.48 3.54
N LYS A 66 14.62 8.26 3.24
CA LYS A 66 15.06 7.48 2.07
C LYS A 66 14.07 7.64 0.93
N LYS A 67 14.55 7.98 -0.27
CA LYS A 67 13.68 8.26 -1.44
C LYS A 67 12.90 7.04 -1.92
N TYR A 68 13.54 5.88 -1.89
CA TYR A 68 12.97 4.60 -2.30
C TYR A 68 12.97 3.70 -1.08
N ILE A 69 11.82 3.12 -0.78
CA ILE A 69 11.66 2.24 0.37
C ILE A 69 10.56 1.22 0.12
N ASP A 70 10.85 -0.02 0.47
CA ASP A 70 9.92 -1.13 0.45
C ASP A 70 10.31 -2.14 1.54
N GLU A 71 9.63 -3.26 1.54
CA GLU A 71 9.81 -4.37 2.47
C GLU A 71 11.24 -4.96 2.44
N GLY A 72 11.98 -4.79 1.33
CA GLY A 72 13.39 -5.16 1.22
C GLY A 72 14.36 -4.12 1.81
N GLY A 73 13.85 -2.99 2.29
CA GLY A 73 14.60 -1.86 2.83
C GLY A 73 14.58 -0.63 1.92
N GLY A 74 15.40 0.36 2.25
CA GLY A 74 15.39 1.63 1.53
C GLY A 74 16.76 2.25 1.24
N GLY A 75 16.76 3.20 0.32
CA GLY A 75 17.93 3.96 -0.09
C GLY A 75 17.60 5.13 -1.04
N ASP A 76 18.63 5.79 -1.54
CA ASP A 76 18.51 6.92 -2.46
C ASP A 76 18.62 6.52 -3.94
N SER A 77 18.93 5.25 -4.21
CA SER A 77 18.99 4.68 -5.55
C SER A 77 17.63 4.12 -5.95
N ILE A 78 17.28 4.26 -7.23
CA ILE A 78 16.06 3.71 -7.83
C ILE A 78 15.92 2.18 -7.67
N ASN A 79 17.04 1.48 -7.52
CA ASN A 79 17.11 0.03 -7.32
C ASN A 79 17.26 -0.35 -5.84
N SER A 80 16.93 0.54 -4.90
CA SER A 80 16.95 0.21 -3.46
C SER A 80 15.72 -0.64 -3.10
N GLY A 81 15.89 -1.53 -2.13
CA GLY A 81 14.84 -2.45 -1.70
C GLY A 81 14.88 -3.76 -2.48
N PHE A 82 13.72 -4.41 -2.65
CA PHE A 82 13.64 -5.68 -3.38
C PHE A 82 13.98 -5.54 -4.86
N MET A 83 14.65 -6.57 -5.40
CA MET A 83 15.03 -6.59 -6.82
C MET A 83 13.83 -6.62 -7.76
N ASP A 84 12.70 -7.19 -7.33
CA ASP A 84 11.44 -7.17 -8.08
C ASP A 84 10.87 -5.75 -8.27
N TYR A 85 11.39 -4.77 -7.53
CA TYR A 85 11.06 -3.35 -7.66
C TYR A 85 12.16 -2.51 -8.33
N ALA A 86 13.17 -3.15 -8.92
CA ALA A 86 14.22 -2.48 -9.69
C ALA A 86 13.75 -2.17 -11.13
N TYR A 87 13.14 -1.00 -11.31
CA TYR A 87 12.67 -0.50 -12.60
C TYR A 87 13.59 0.61 -13.14
N PRO A 88 13.72 0.77 -14.48
CA PRO A 88 14.45 1.90 -15.06
C PRO A 88 13.91 3.27 -14.61
N GLU A 89 12.60 3.37 -14.38
CA GLU A 89 11.92 4.49 -13.73
C GLU A 89 11.02 4.01 -12.57
N ARG A 90 11.08 4.67 -11.42
CA ARG A 90 10.27 4.37 -10.24
C ARG A 90 9.92 5.69 -9.58
N ALA A 91 8.65 5.90 -9.26
CA ALA A 91 8.26 7.02 -8.44
C ALA A 91 8.87 6.85 -7.05
N GLN A 92 9.24 7.96 -6.45
CA GLN A 92 9.79 7.97 -5.10
C GLN A 92 8.69 7.60 -4.11
N ASP A 93 9.00 6.66 -3.21
CA ASP A 93 8.07 6.12 -2.23
C ASP A 93 7.99 6.98 -0.97
N TRP A 94 8.96 7.86 -0.74
CA TRP A 94 8.88 8.81 0.36
C TRP A 94 7.68 9.75 0.23
N PHE A 95 7.01 10.03 1.35
CA PHE A 95 5.82 10.90 1.40
C PHE A 95 4.73 10.47 0.40
N SER A 96 4.41 9.18 0.39
CA SER A 96 3.36 8.60 -0.45
C SER A 96 1.97 9.03 0.04
N ALA A 97 1.41 10.05 -0.61
CA ALA A 97 0.11 10.59 -0.27
C ALA A 97 -1.03 9.82 -0.95
N TYR A 98 -2.14 9.64 -0.24
CA TYR A 98 -3.32 8.94 -0.75
C TYR A 98 -4.63 9.47 -0.18
N ILE A 99 -5.71 9.15 -0.90
CA ILE A 99 -7.09 9.30 -0.45
C ILE A 99 -7.77 7.94 -0.62
N VAL A 100 -8.53 7.51 0.38
CA VAL A 100 -9.27 6.26 0.38
C VAL A 100 -10.73 6.47 0.72
N ALA A 101 -11.58 5.67 0.09
CA ALA A 101 -12.98 5.52 0.38
C ALA A 101 -13.25 4.09 0.82
N THR A 102 -13.84 3.91 2.01
CA THR A 102 -14.16 2.58 2.55
C THR A 102 -15.64 2.48 2.86
N LYS A 103 -16.29 1.39 2.41
CA LYS A 103 -17.70 1.13 2.65
C LYS A 103 -17.90 -0.27 3.23
N ASP A 104 -18.58 -0.32 4.37
CA ASP A 104 -19.04 -1.56 4.98
C ASP A 104 -20.47 -1.87 4.53
N PHE A 105 -20.64 -2.95 3.76
CA PHE A 105 -21.94 -3.47 3.32
C PHE A 105 -22.43 -4.61 4.23
N LYS A 106 -21.93 -4.66 5.46
CA LYS A 106 -22.26 -5.62 6.52
C LYS A 106 -22.01 -7.05 6.07
N LYS A 107 -23.07 -7.81 5.79
CA LYS A 107 -23.01 -9.22 5.37
C LYS A 107 -22.31 -9.44 4.03
N PHE A 108 -22.18 -8.39 3.21
CA PHE A 108 -21.49 -8.46 1.93
C PHE A 108 -20.01 -8.07 2.03
N GLY A 109 -19.53 -7.71 3.22
CA GLY A 109 -18.14 -7.34 3.44
C GLY A 109 -17.89 -5.84 3.36
N LYS A 110 -16.61 -5.49 3.54
CA LYS A 110 -16.09 -4.13 3.56
C LYS A 110 -15.14 -3.96 2.38
N TYR A 111 -15.33 -2.89 1.62
CA TYR A 111 -14.55 -2.62 0.43
C TYR A 111 -13.89 -1.27 0.54
N THR A 112 -12.63 -1.20 0.13
CA THR A 112 -11.82 0.02 0.12
C THR A 112 -11.35 0.26 -1.30
N LEU A 113 -11.46 1.51 -1.75
CA LEU A 113 -10.90 1.99 -3.01
C LEU A 113 -10.09 3.25 -2.71
N GLY A 114 -8.89 3.34 -3.27
CA GLY A 114 -7.99 4.44 -3.05
C GLY A 114 -7.31 4.90 -4.33
N ILE A 115 -6.84 6.14 -4.27
CA ILE A 115 -5.94 6.74 -5.24
C ILE A 115 -4.79 7.39 -4.48
N GLY A 116 -3.56 7.22 -4.96
CA GLY A 116 -2.38 7.76 -4.30
C GLY A 116 -1.19 7.91 -5.22
N ARG A 117 -0.15 8.58 -4.73
CA ARG A 117 1.14 8.76 -5.41
C ARG A 117 2.27 8.09 -4.63
N GLY A 118 3.42 7.89 -5.27
CA GLY A 118 4.56 7.21 -4.66
C GLY A 118 4.38 5.69 -4.69
N GLU A 119 4.37 5.04 -3.53
CA GLU A 119 4.32 3.57 -3.41
C GLU A 119 3.08 2.94 -4.07
N PHE A 120 2.00 3.71 -4.21
CA PHE A 120 0.76 3.23 -4.83
C PHE A 120 0.82 3.15 -6.35
N VAL A 121 1.74 3.89 -6.99
CA VAL A 121 1.86 3.94 -8.44
C VAL A 121 2.28 2.56 -8.95
N GLY A 122 1.49 1.99 -9.85
CA GLY A 122 1.78 0.68 -10.41
C GLY A 122 2.68 0.73 -11.63
N TYR A 123 3.58 -0.24 -11.69
CA TYR A 123 4.54 -0.44 -12.78
C TYR A 123 4.39 -1.87 -13.32
N SER A 124 4.75 -2.10 -14.59
CA SER A 124 4.76 -3.45 -15.18
C SER A 124 3.42 -4.20 -14.98
N ARG A 125 3.36 -5.15 -14.03
CA ARG A 125 2.16 -5.97 -13.72
C ARG A 125 0.97 -5.13 -13.23
N GLY A 126 1.21 -4.03 -12.54
CA GLY A 126 0.16 -3.13 -12.06
C GLY A 126 -0.06 -1.89 -12.93
N ILE A 127 0.42 -1.89 -14.18
CA ILE A 127 0.28 -0.73 -15.09
C ILE A 127 -1.17 -0.25 -15.26
N TYR A 128 -2.14 -1.18 -15.25
CA TYR A 128 -3.57 -0.87 -15.38
C TYR A 128 -4.17 -0.19 -14.15
N LEU A 129 -3.45 -0.22 -13.04
CA LEU A 129 -3.78 0.48 -11.81
C LEU A 129 -3.04 1.79 -11.70
N SER A 130 -2.46 2.32 -12.78
CA SER A 130 -1.82 3.62 -12.76
C SER A 130 -2.35 4.53 -13.87
N THR A 131 -2.36 5.85 -13.60
CA THR A 131 -2.63 6.87 -14.61
C THR A 131 -1.60 6.89 -15.74
N ALA A 132 -0.48 6.19 -15.55
CA ALA A 132 0.42 5.65 -16.57
C ALA A 132 -0.26 5.32 -17.90
N VAL A 133 -1.40 4.63 -17.86
CA VAL A 133 -2.12 4.16 -19.06
C VAL A 133 -2.62 5.30 -19.96
N PHE A 134 -2.71 6.52 -19.45
CA PHE A 134 -3.19 7.70 -20.17
C PHE A 134 -2.07 8.59 -20.73
N MET A 135 -0.79 8.22 -20.55
CA MET A 135 0.35 8.98 -21.08
C MET A 135 0.94 8.26 -22.31
N ASP A 136 1.02 8.96 -23.44
CA ASP A 136 1.03 8.35 -24.79
C ASP A 136 2.42 7.88 -25.29
N ASP A 137 3.55 8.37 -24.77
CA ASP A 137 4.81 8.24 -25.52
C ASP A 137 5.68 6.99 -25.26
N GLN A 138 5.49 6.23 -24.18
CA GLN A 138 6.16 4.93 -24.00
C GLN A 138 5.27 4.03 -23.15
N ARG A 139 4.77 2.92 -23.70
CA ARG A 139 4.17 1.85 -22.90
C ARG A 139 5.17 1.47 -21.81
N LEU A 140 4.84 1.79 -20.56
CA LEU A 140 5.67 1.76 -19.35
C LEU A 140 6.12 0.35 -18.95
N LEU A 141 6.83 -0.32 -19.86
CA LEU A 141 7.70 -1.45 -19.57
C LEU A 141 8.93 -0.99 -18.77
N ASP A 142 9.28 0.29 -18.88
CA ASP A 142 10.49 0.88 -18.31
C ASP A 142 10.26 1.63 -16.99
N GLY A 143 9.04 1.71 -16.45
CA GLY A 143 8.82 2.29 -15.11
C GLY A 143 7.71 3.33 -15.02
N ALA A 144 7.70 4.20 -14.01
CA ALA A 144 6.77 5.34 -13.94
C ALA A 144 7.29 6.48 -13.05
N THR A 145 6.67 7.64 -13.19
CA THR A 145 7.21 8.92 -12.69
C THR A 145 6.47 9.44 -11.46
N ASN A 146 7.10 10.41 -10.77
CA ASN A 146 6.55 11.07 -9.57
C ASN A 146 5.23 11.82 -9.79
N TYR A 147 4.83 12.05 -11.03
CA TYR A 147 3.61 12.79 -11.39
C TYR A 147 2.39 11.89 -11.57
N MET A 148 2.61 10.58 -11.54
CA MET A 148 1.54 9.60 -11.76
C MET A 148 0.84 9.25 -10.45
N PHE A 149 -0.40 8.79 -10.59
CA PHE A 149 -1.21 8.26 -9.50
C PHE A 149 -1.50 6.79 -9.75
N GLY A 150 -1.60 6.03 -8.67
CA GLY A 150 -2.02 4.65 -8.65
C GLY A 150 -3.39 4.50 -8.00
N LEU A 151 -4.19 3.60 -8.55
CA LEU A 151 -5.40 3.06 -7.96
C LEU A 151 -5.03 1.83 -7.14
N PHE A 152 -5.65 1.71 -5.98
CA PHE A 152 -5.49 0.54 -5.13
C PHE A 152 -6.80 0.26 -4.42
N GLY A 153 -6.94 -0.92 -3.86
CA GLY A 153 -8.16 -1.27 -3.15
C GLY A 153 -8.05 -2.60 -2.46
N GLY A 154 -9.05 -2.89 -1.65
CA GLY A 154 -9.13 -4.13 -0.92
C GLY A 154 -10.55 -4.50 -0.56
N ALA A 155 -10.73 -5.75 -0.16
CA ALA A 155 -11.98 -6.30 0.29
C ALA A 155 -11.75 -7.20 1.52
N GLU A 156 -12.57 -6.99 2.54
CA GLU A 156 -12.76 -7.90 3.68
C GLU A 156 -14.12 -8.59 3.48
N ILE A 157 -14.11 -9.86 3.12
CA ILE A 157 -15.33 -10.63 2.80
C ILE A 157 -15.58 -11.66 3.91
N PRO A 158 -16.70 -11.59 4.65
CA PRO A 158 -17.02 -12.59 5.66
C PRO A 158 -17.33 -13.93 5.00
N ILE A 159 -16.59 -14.98 5.40
CA ILE A 159 -16.82 -16.36 4.92
C ILE A 159 -17.76 -17.09 5.89
N ILE A 160 -17.37 -17.13 7.16
CA ILE A 160 -18.13 -17.71 8.27
C ILE A 160 -17.99 -16.82 9.50
N LYS A 161 -18.78 -17.09 10.56
CA LYS A 161 -18.74 -16.28 11.77
C LYS A 161 -17.33 -16.23 12.36
N GLY A 162 -16.76 -15.02 12.38
CA GLY A 162 -15.41 -14.75 12.89
C GLY A 162 -14.29 -14.97 11.89
N LEU A 163 -14.53 -15.49 10.67
CA LEU A 163 -13.51 -15.67 9.64
C LEU A 163 -13.82 -14.80 8.42
N ASN A 164 -12.87 -13.95 8.05
CA ASN A 164 -12.93 -13.09 6.89
C ASN A 164 -11.83 -13.44 5.90
N PHE A 165 -12.14 -13.40 4.61
CA PHE A 165 -11.14 -13.30 3.55
C PHE A 165 -10.69 -11.84 3.42
N LEU A 166 -9.39 -11.64 3.28
CA LEU A 166 -8.79 -10.35 2.97
C LEU A 166 -8.15 -10.43 1.59
N GLY A 167 -8.45 -9.47 0.74
CA GLY A 167 -7.74 -9.26 -0.51
C GLY A 167 -7.37 -7.79 -0.64
N GLU A 168 -6.14 -7.50 -1.05
CA GLU A 168 -5.67 -6.17 -1.37
C GLU A 168 -4.95 -6.22 -2.72
N VAL A 169 -5.18 -5.19 -3.53
CA VAL A 169 -4.47 -4.95 -4.77
C VAL A 169 -3.92 -3.53 -4.76
N THR A 170 -2.64 -3.41 -5.01
CA THR A 170 -1.95 -2.14 -5.24
C THR A 170 -1.34 -2.13 -6.64
N GLY A 171 -0.76 -1.00 -7.02
CA GLY A 171 0.02 -0.94 -8.26
C GLY A 171 1.23 -1.88 -8.30
N ARG A 172 1.68 -2.39 -7.14
CA ARG A 172 2.89 -3.23 -7.05
C ARG A 172 2.54 -4.69 -6.78
N ASP A 173 1.58 -4.92 -5.89
CA ASP A 173 1.39 -6.22 -5.23
C ASP A 173 -0.08 -6.62 -5.19
N ILE A 174 -0.31 -7.93 -5.13
CA ILE A 174 -1.60 -8.52 -4.79
C ILE A 174 -1.38 -9.33 -3.51
N ASN A 175 -2.04 -8.91 -2.43
CA ASN A 175 -1.98 -9.58 -1.14
C ASN A 175 -3.31 -10.25 -0.86
N MET A 176 -3.27 -11.47 -0.33
CA MET A 176 -4.47 -12.20 0.08
C MET A 176 -4.22 -12.87 1.43
N GLY A 177 -5.25 -12.98 2.25
CA GLY A 177 -5.14 -13.53 3.58
C GLY A 177 -6.47 -13.92 4.19
N LEU A 178 -6.39 -14.45 5.40
CA LEU A 178 -7.54 -14.77 6.24
C LEU A 178 -7.37 -14.05 7.58
N GLU A 179 -8.45 -13.45 8.06
CA GLU A 179 -8.51 -12.85 9.39
C GLU A 179 -9.50 -13.66 10.23
N TYR A 180 -9.06 -14.08 11.43
CA TYR A 180 -9.93 -14.71 12.40
C TYR A 180 -10.11 -13.81 13.64
N LYS A 181 -11.33 -13.31 13.83
CA LYS A 181 -11.73 -12.50 14.99
C LYS A 181 -12.23 -13.41 16.11
N ILE A 182 -11.38 -13.58 17.13
CA ILE A 182 -11.78 -14.21 18.39
C ILE A 182 -12.63 -13.18 19.15
N ARG A 183 -13.92 -13.46 19.32
CA ARG A 183 -14.75 -12.68 20.24
C ARG A 183 -14.13 -12.82 21.64
N ASP A 184 -13.97 -11.68 22.33
CA ASP A 184 -13.48 -11.52 23.71
C ASP A 184 -12.01 -11.08 23.89
N PHE A 185 -11.33 -10.64 22.82
CA PHE A 185 -10.07 -9.87 22.92
C PHE A 185 -10.23 -8.46 22.35
N ASP A 186 -10.97 -7.61 23.06
CA ASP A 186 -10.84 -6.16 22.96
C ASP A 186 -9.85 -5.72 24.05
N ILE A 187 -8.63 -5.33 23.67
CA ILE A 187 -7.70 -4.58 24.54
C ILE A 187 -7.70 -3.13 24.07
#